data_AF-A0A4Q5TQP5-F1
#
_entry.id   AF-A0A4Q5TQP5-F1
#
_cell.length_a   1.000
_cell.length_b   1.000
_cell.length_c   1.000
_cell.angle_alpha   90.00
_cell.angle_beta   90.00
_cell.angle_gamma   90.00
#
_symmetry.space_group_name_H-M   'P 1'
#
loop_
_entity.id
_entity.type
_entity.pdbx_description
1 polymer ?
#
loop_
_entity_poly.entity_id
_entity_poly.type
_entity_poly.pdbx_seq_one_letter_code
_entity_poly.pdbx_strand_id
1 'polypeptide(L)'
;MLDRILALLEEGQHQLYIDDELAQIKESNWVKNLSASHSSIITEILEKSVVSTASIPKKVRNQKGVISIDIDNNEYSLTNALKYLDEPLYIVVENLTSDGAFIRRLFEIYRQVGGELKTALERNFLEFYPAGGKNEIIKTIKQLIARKSQPYTPRVIVFLDSDKRFPGQEDDYQLINIREFCVQFGIGLHVLYKREIENYLPDVVLRNCLLKEHDEILNEFCTMSPDQKDFYDLEKGFNNK
;
A
#
# COMPACT_ATOMS: atom_id res chain seq x y z
N MET A 1 0.74 -22.24 16.85
CA MET A 1 1.40 -21.41 15.81
C MET A 1 0.50 -21.27 14.59
N LEU A 2 0.00 -22.37 14.01
CA LEU A 2 -1.02 -22.28 12.97
C LEU A 2 -2.28 -21.55 13.44
N ASP A 3 -2.68 -21.73 14.71
CA ASP A 3 -3.80 -20.98 15.32
C ASP A 3 -3.61 -19.47 15.26
N ARG A 4 -2.36 -18.97 15.30
CA ARG A 4 -2.10 -17.54 15.13
C ARG A 4 -2.27 -17.11 13.69
N ILE A 5 -1.87 -17.92 12.70
CA ILE A 5 -2.14 -17.63 11.28
C ILE A 5 -3.65 -17.54 11.05
N LEU A 6 -4.42 -18.46 11.63
CA LEU A 6 -5.88 -18.46 11.54
C LEU A 6 -6.48 -17.22 12.20
N ALA A 7 -6.00 -16.83 13.38
CA ALA A 7 -6.42 -15.59 14.02
C ALA A 7 -6.19 -14.37 13.12
N LEU A 8 -5.05 -14.28 12.42
CA LEU A 8 -4.79 -13.18 11.48
C LEU A 8 -5.78 -13.15 10.29
N LEU A 9 -6.28 -14.32 9.88
CA LEU A 9 -7.33 -14.45 8.86
C LEU A 9 -8.71 -14.04 9.41
N GLU A 10 -9.05 -14.48 10.62
CA GLU A 10 -10.29 -14.11 11.32
C GLU A 10 -10.38 -12.62 11.60
N GLU A 11 -9.26 -12.03 12.02
CA GLU A 11 -9.12 -10.59 12.26
C GLU A 11 -9.22 -9.77 10.95
N GLY A 12 -9.18 -10.44 9.79
CA GLY A 12 -9.29 -9.83 8.47
C GLY A 12 -8.01 -9.14 7.99
N GLN A 13 -6.86 -9.40 8.62
CA GLN A 13 -5.58 -8.82 8.21
C GLN A 13 -5.10 -9.40 6.87
N HIS A 14 -5.40 -10.68 6.63
CA HIS A 14 -5.02 -11.39 5.42
C HIS A 14 -6.20 -12.13 4.81
N GLN A 15 -6.09 -12.39 3.51
CA GLN A 15 -6.98 -13.30 2.80
C GLN A 15 -6.24 -14.58 2.49
N LEU A 16 -6.86 -15.71 2.79
CA LEU A 16 -6.34 -17.02 2.41
C LEU A 16 -6.72 -17.30 0.95
N TYR A 17 -5.77 -17.84 0.20
CA TYR A 17 -5.99 -18.38 -1.15
C TYR A 17 -5.59 -19.85 -1.12
N ILE A 18 -6.48 -20.71 -1.61
CA ILE A 18 -6.27 -22.15 -1.67
C ILE A 18 -6.21 -22.55 -3.14
N ASP A 19 -5.12 -23.19 -3.55
CA ASP A 19 -4.96 -23.73 -4.91
C ASP A 19 -5.29 -25.24 -4.98
N ASP A 20 -5.40 -25.91 -3.83
CA ASP A 20 -5.78 -27.33 -3.71
C ASP A 20 -7.29 -27.55 -3.64
N GLU A 21 -7.72 -28.80 -3.86
CA GLU A 21 -9.11 -29.20 -3.66
C GLU A 21 -9.50 -29.12 -2.18
N LEU A 22 -10.48 -28.26 -1.86
CA LEU A 22 -10.99 -28.07 -0.50
C LEU A 22 -11.34 -29.38 0.22
N ALA A 23 -11.86 -30.37 -0.52
CA ALA A 23 -12.19 -31.69 0.03
C ALA A 23 -10.96 -32.41 0.60
N GLN A 24 -9.82 -32.30 -0.07
CA GLN A 24 -8.58 -32.94 0.37
C GLN A 24 -8.03 -32.29 1.65
N ILE A 25 -8.12 -30.96 1.75
CA ILE A 25 -7.70 -30.23 2.96
C ILE A 25 -8.57 -30.60 4.15
N LYS A 26 -9.90 -30.67 3.98
CA LYS A 26 -10.84 -31.07 5.05
C LYS A 26 -10.58 -32.48 5.56
N GLU A 27 -10.14 -33.38 4.69
CA GLU A 27 -9.80 -34.77 5.04
C GLU A 27 -8.37 -34.94 5.60
N SER A 28 -7.56 -33.87 5.61
CA SER A 28 -6.19 -33.91 6.10
C SER A 28 -6.11 -34.23 7.60
N ASN A 29 -5.00 -34.85 8.01
CA ASN A 29 -4.72 -35.14 9.42
C ASN A 29 -4.66 -33.86 10.27
N TRP A 30 -4.30 -32.73 9.67
CA TRP A 30 -4.27 -31.46 10.38
C TRP A 30 -5.69 -31.05 10.81
N VAL A 31 -6.66 -31.02 9.89
CA VAL A 31 -8.05 -30.62 10.21
C VAL A 31 -8.72 -31.61 11.15
N LYS A 32 -8.47 -32.91 10.97
CA LYS A 32 -9.05 -33.98 11.80
C LYS A 32 -8.58 -33.98 13.25
N ASN A 33 -7.38 -33.44 13.53
CA ASN A 33 -6.80 -33.39 14.88
C ASN A 33 -7.15 -32.11 15.65
N LEU A 34 -7.96 -31.22 15.09
CA LEU A 34 -8.41 -30.00 15.76
C LEU A 34 -9.59 -30.27 16.69
N SER A 35 -9.77 -29.39 17.69
CA SER A 35 -10.99 -29.41 18.48
C SER A 35 -12.20 -29.04 17.61
N ALA A 36 -13.40 -29.49 18.00
CA ALA A 36 -14.63 -29.25 17.24
C ALA A 36 -14.88 -27.75 16.97
N SER A 37 -14.55 -26.86 17.92
CA SER A 37 -14.67 -25.42 17.75
C SER A 37 -13.71 -24.88 16.68
N HIS A 38 -12.43 -25.25 16.72
CA HIS A 38 -11.46 -24.80 15.72
C HIS A 38 -11.71 -25.39 14.34
N SER A 39 -12.14 -26.65 14.27
CA SER A 39 -12.48 -27.31 13.01
C SER A 39 -13.63 -26.58 12.28
N SER A 40 -14.65 -26.14 13.01
CA SER A 40 -15.75 -25.34 12.46
C SER A 40 -15.27 -24.00 11.91
N ILE A 41 -14.44 -23.26 12.66
CA ILE A 41 -13.96 -21.94 12.26
C ILE A 41 -13.06 -22.04 11.02
N ILE A 42 -12.14 -23.01 11.00
CA ILE A 42 -11.28 -23.24 9.84
C ILE A 42 -12.11 -23.60 8.62
N THR A 43 -13.09 -24.49 8.77
CA THR A 43 -13.96 -24.87 7.66
C THR A 43 -14.66 -23.66 7.06
N GLU A 44 -15.16 -22.75 7.90
CA GLU A 44 -15.77 -21.49 7.45
C GLU A 44 -14.76 -20.59 6.72
N ILE A 45 -13.53 -20.45 7.23
CA ILE A 45 -12.45 -19.68 6.59
C ILE A 45 -12.11 -20.28 5.22
N LEU A 46 -11.96 -21.59 5.12
CA LEU A 46 -11.63 -22.29 3.88
C LEU A 46 -12.77 -22.20 2.85
N GLU A 47 -14.03 -22.22 3.28
CA GLU A 47 -15.17 -22.03 2.38
C GLU A 47 -15.25 -20.59 1.87
N LYS A 48 -15.07 -19.60 2.75
CA LYS A 48 -15.02 -18.19 2.37
C LYS A 48 -13.85 -17.89 1.42
N SER A 49 -12.70 -18.52 1.62
CA SER A 49 -11.52 -18.32 0.76
C SER A 49 -11.71 -18.84 -0.66
N VAL A 50 -12.43 -19.95 -0.85
CA VAL A 50 -12.76 -20.48 -2.19
C VAL A 50 -13.68 -19.50 -2.94
N VAL A 51 -14.71 -18.97 -2.27
CA VAL A 51 -15.64 -17.99 -2.85
C VAL A 51 -14.94 -16.68 -3.21
N SER A 52 -14.09 -16.17 -2.31
CA SER A 52 -13.34 -14.94 -2.55
C SER A 52 -12.32 -15.11 -3.68
N THR A 53 -11.61 -16.25 -3.74
CA THR A 53 -10.64 -16.57 -4.79
C THR A 53 -11.30 -16.64 -6.17
N ALA A 54 -12.50 -17.22 -6.27
CA ALA A 54 -13.26 -17.30 -7.53
C ALA A 54 -13.66 -15.91 -8.05
N SER A 55 -13.85 -14.94 -7.16
CA SER A 55 -14.30 -13.58 -7.49
C SER A 55 -13.16 -12.65 -7.92
N ILE A 56 -11.91 -13.03 -7.69
CA ILE A 56 -10.74 -12.17 -7.96
C ILE A 56 -10.18 -12.44 -9.36
N PRO A 57 -10.11 -11.42 -10.25
CA PRO A 57 -9.54 -11.56 -11.58
C PRO A 57 -8.10 -12.09 -11.51
N LYS A 58 -7.78 -13.07 -12.36
CA LYS A 58 -6.45 -13.71 -12.41
C LYS A 58 -5.29 -12.70 -12.57
N LYS A 59 -5.55 -11.58 -13.25
CA LYS A 59 -4.61 -10.47 -13.45
C LYS A 59 -4.24 -9.75 -12.14
N VAL A 60 -5.17 -9.65 -11.19
CA VAL A 60 -4.95 -9.08 -9.85
C VAL A 60 -4.19 -10.05 -8.96
N ARG A 61 -4.39 -11.37 -9.13
CA ARG A 61 -3.62 -12.40 -8.41
C ARG A 61 -2.13 -12.35 -8.75
N ASN A 62 -1.79 -12.12 -10.02
CA ASN A 62 -0.40 -12.07 -10.49
C ASN A 62 0.38 -10.78 -10.11
N GLN A 63 -0.29 -9.78 -9.53
CA GLN A 63 0.35 -8.54 -9.05
C GLN A 63 0.65 -8.56 -7.54
N LYS A 64 0.23 -9.61 -6.83
CA LYS A 64 0.48 -9.77 -5.40
C LYS A 64 1.78 -10.56 -5.20
N GLY A 65 2.65 -10.10 -4.31
CA GLY A 65 3.77 -10.91 -3.84
C GLY A 65 3.21 -12.21 -3.24
N VAL A 66 3.57 -13.35 -3.83
CA VAL A 66 3.18 -14.67 -3.33
C VAL A 66 4.26 -15.13 -2.38
N ILE A 67 3.87 -15.47 -1.15
CA ILE A 67 4.74 -16.16 -0.20
C ILE A 67 4.27 -17.59 -0.10
N SER A 68 5.10 -18.49 -0.61
CA SER A 68 4.92 -19.93 -0.45
C SER A 68 5.49 -20.33 0.91
N ILE A 69 4.69 -21.03 1.71
CA ILE A 69 5.15 -21.62 2.97
C ILE A 69 5.19 -23.12 2.74
N ASP A 70 6.38 -23.65 2.49
CA ASP A 70 6.61 -25.09 2.33
C ASP A 70 7.18 -25.67 3.63
N ILE A 71 6.47 -26.64 4.21
CA ILE A 71 6.82 -27.28 5.49
C ILE A 71 7.93 -28.34 5.30
N ASP A 72 8.07 -28.90 4.10
CA ASP A 72 8.94 -30.05 3.82
C ASP A 72 10.23 -29.65 3.09
N ASN A 73 10.17 -28.66 2.19
CA ASN A 73 11.35 -28.22 1.41
C ASN A 73 12.16 -27.09 2.07
N ASN A 74 11.78 -26.67 3.28
CA ASN A 74 12.59 -25.78 4.11
C ASN A 74 12.86 -24.39 3.48
N GLU A 75 12.03 -23.94 2.52
CA GLU A 75 12.14 -22.56 2.01
C GLU A 75 11.91 -21.55 3.14
N TYR A 76 10.94 -21.81 4.04
CA TYR A 76 10.65 -20.94 5.19
C TYR A 76 10.09 -21.69 6.41
N SER A 77 10.55 -21.33 7.61
CA SER A 77 9.94 -21.84 8.86
C SER A 77 8.61 -21.14 9.16
N LEU A 78 7.67 -21.86 9.77
CA LEU A 78 6.38 -21.33 10.22
C LEU A 78 6.52 -20.09 11.11
N THR A 79 7.57 -20.04 11.93
CA THR A 79 7.91 -18.89 12.79
C THR A 79 8.23 -17.65 11.96
N ASN A 80 9.01 -17.80 10.89
CA ASN A 80 9.35 -16.70 10.01
C ASN A 80 8.10 -16.21 9.27
N ALA A 81 7.29 -17.12 8.72
CA ALA A 81 6.05 -16.76 8.04
C ALA A 81 5.09 -15.98 8.96
N LEU A 82 4.94 -16.42 10.22
CA LEU A 82 4.15 -15.71 11.22
C LEU A 82 4.66 -14.30 11.47
N LYS A 83 5.97 -14.11 11.64
CA LYS A 83 6.55 -12.77 11.83
C LYS A 83 6.26 -11.87 10.64
N TYR A 84 6.34 -12.39 9.43
CA TYR A 84 6.00 -11.63 8.23
C TYR A 84 4.52 -11.24 8.18
N LEU A 85 3.62 -12.19 8.45
CA LEU A 85 2.17 -11.98 8.42
C LEU A 85 1.70 -11.03 9.52
N ASP A 86 2.33 -11.04 10.69
CA ASP A 86 1.96 -10.17 11.81
C ASP A 86 2.35 -8.70 11.59
N GLU A 87 3.24 -8.40 10.63
CA GLU A 87 3.66 -7.03 10.33
C GLU A 87 2.55 -6.16 9.71
N PRO A 88 2.63 -4.83 9.79
CA PRO A 88 1.79 -3.97 8.98
C PRO A 88 2.30 -3.87 7.54
N LEU A 89 1.40 -3.50 6.63
CA LEU A 89 1.79 -2.89 5.36
C LEU A 89 2.18 -1.42 5.60
N TYR A 90 3.42 -1.06 5.27
CA TYR A 90 3.89 0.32 5.35
C TYR A 90 3.58 1.08 4.06
N ILE A 91 2.86 2.20 4.17
CA ILE A 91 2.76 3.21 3.12
C ILE A 91 3.82 4.27 3.39
N VAL A 92 4.91 4.22 2.62
CA VAL A 92 5.99 5.20 2.69
C VAL A 92 5.60 6.42 1.85
N VAL A 93 5.60 7.58 2.50
CA VAL A 93 5.29 8.89 1.90
C VAL A 93 6.40 9.88 2.22
N GLU A 94 6.48 11.00 1.52
CA GLU A 94 7.47 12.03 1.81
C GLU A 94 7.24 12.66 3.17
N ASN A 95 6.00 13.05 3.47
CA ASN A 95 5.60 13.57 4.78
C ASN A 95 4.18 13.16 5.20
N LEU A 96 3.93 13.11 6.52
CA LEU A 96 2.63 12.68 7.04
C LEU A 96 1.56 13.78 7.01
N THR A 97 1.97 15.04 7.00
CA THR A 97 1.08 16.20 7.15
C THR A 97 0.30 16.45 5.88
N SER A 98 0.97 16.38 4.72
CA SER A 98 0.39 16.62 3.42
C SER A 98 0.07 15.29 2.72
N ASP A 99 1.07 14.51 2.29
CA ASP A 99 0.86 13.25 1.54
C ASP A 99 0.05 12.22 2.33
N GLY A 100 0.45 12.00 3.58
CA GLY A 100 -0.24 11.05 4.45
C GLY A 100 -1.70 11.46 4.69
N ALA A 101 -1.98 12.75 4.86
CA ALA A 101 -3.33 13.25 5.04
C ALA A 101 -4.15 13.13 3.75
N PHE A 102 -3.56 13.42 2.60
CA PHE A 102 -4.18 13.26 1.29
C PHE A 102 -4.64 11.82 1.07
N ILE A 103 -3.76 10.84 1.24
CA ILE A 103 -4.09 9.41 1.06
C ILE A 103 -5.15 8.96 2.06
N ARG A 104 -5.04 9.36 3.35
CA ARG A 104 -6.08 9.07 4.34
C ARG A 104 -7.44 9.62 3.92
N ARG A 105 -7.46 10.82 3.34
CA ARG A 105 -8.71 11.42 2.86
C ARG A 105 -9.28 10.66 1.66
N LEU A 106 -8.44 10.12 0.77
CA LEU A 106 -8.90 9.24 -0.31
C LEU A 106 -9.64 8.01 0.25
N PHE A 107 -9.15 7.41 1.34
CA PHE A 107 -9.83 6.27 1.97
C PHE A 107 -11.26 6.62 2.43
N GLU A 108 -11.47 7.84 2.91
CA GLU A 108 -12.77 8.32 3.37
C GLU A 108 -13.73 8.68 2.24
N ILE A 109 -13.20 9.19 1.13
CA ILE A 109 -13.98 9.55 -0.06
C ILE A 109 -14.44 8.29 -0.78
N TYR A 110 -13.53 7.34 -1.02
CA TYR A 110 -13.82 6.11 -1.78
C TYR A 110 -14.29 4.98 -0.87
N ARG A 111 -15.35 5.22 -0.07
CA ARG A 111 -15.79 4.32 1.02
C ARG A 111 -15.92 2.84 0.68
N GLN A 112 -16.34 2.51 -0.54
CA GLN A 112 -16.49 1.11 -0.97
C GLN A 112 -15.18 0.32 -0.92
N VAL A 113 -14.05 0.96 -1.26
CA VAL A 113 -12.72 0.33 -1.27
C VAL A 113 -11.88 0.83 -0.09
N GLY A 114 -11.98 2.12 0.23
CA GLY A 114 -11.26 2.77 1.31
C GLY A 114 -11.75 2.41 2.71
N GLY A 115 -12.96 1.87 2.86
CA GLY A 115 -13.46 1.39 4.15
C GLY A 115 -12.57 0.30 4.75
N GLU A 116 -12.16 -0.68 3.94
CA GLU A 116 -11.23 -1.75 4.36
C GLU A 116 -9.86 -1.20 4.75
N LEU A 117 -9.33 -0.25 3.97
CA LEU A 117 -8.04 0.40 4.24
C LEU A 117 -8.07 1.25 5.52
N LYS A 118 -9.20 1.91 5.79
CA LYS A 118 -9.41 2.65 7.04
C LYS A 118 -9.43 1.70 8.24
N THR A 119 -10.18 0.60 8.16
CA THR A 119 -10.18 -0.43 9.22
C THR A 119 -8.79 -1.03 9.41
N ALA A 120 -8.04 -1.28 8.33
CA ALA A 120 -6.67 -1.77 8.41
C ALA A 120 -5.74 -0.77 9.14
N LEU A 121 -5.90 0.53 8.90
CA LEU A 121 -5.17 1.58 9.61
C LEU A 121 -5.54 1.62 11.11
N GLU A 122 -6.83 1.56 11.43
CA GLU A 122 -7.33 1.55 12.82
C GLU A 122 -6.87 0.32 13.61
N ARG A 123 -6.64 -0.81 12.93
CA ARG A 123 -6.17 -2.08 13.51
C ARG A 123 -4.65 -2.26 13.46
N ASN A 124 -3.89 -1.28 12.97
CA ASN A 124 -2.44 -1.38 12.75
C ASN A 124 -2.02 -2.50 11.78
N PHE A 125 -2.90 -2.90 10.86
CA PHE A 125 -2.55 -3.77 9.73
C PHE A 125 -1.90 -2.98 8.60
N LEU A 126 -2.05 -1.67 8.63
CA LEU A 126 -1.50 -0.70 7.68
C LEU A 126 -0.96 0.49 8.48
N GLU A 127 0.20 1.01 8.12
CA GLU A 127 0.86 2.12 8.81
C GLU A 127 1.47 3.11 7.80
N PHE A 128 1.36 4.42 8.05
CA PHE A 128 2.07 5.42 7.26
C PHE A 128 3.47 5.67 7.82
N TYR A 129 4.47 5.71 6.96
CA TYR A 129 5.85 5.93 7.34
C TYR A 129 6.46 7.13 6.60
N PRO A 130 6.85 8.22 7.29
CA PRO A 130 7.47 9.37 6.64
C PRO A 130 8.92 9.07 6.26
N ALA A 131 9.29 9.40 5.03
CA ALA A 131 10.66 9.33 4.58
C ALA A 131 11.45 10.62 4.88
N GLY A 132 10.78 11.78 4.96
CA GLY A 132 11.46 13.07 5.09
C GLY A 132 11.89 13.63 3.73
N GLY A 133 11.06 13.44 2.71
CA GLY A 133 11.29 13.89 1.33
C GLY A 133 11.75 12.79 0.38
N LYS A 134 11.57 13.03 -0.91
CA LYS A 134 11.90 12.10 -2.01
C LYS A 134 13.33 11.52 -1.91
N ASN A 135 14.30 12.31 -1.45
CA ASN A 135 15.72 11.91 -1.40
C ASN A 135 15.99 10.83 -0.34
N GLU A 136 15.13 10.75 0.67
CA GLU A 136 15.31 9.86 1.81
C GLU A 136 14.49 8.56 1.65
N ILE A 137 13.73 8.40 0.57
CA ILE A 137 12.85 7.23 0.32
C ILE A 137 13.64 5.93 0.32
N ILE A 138 14.67 5.83 -0.53
CA ILE A 138 15.48 4.60 -0.64
C ILE A 138 16.16 4.27 0.69
N LYS A 139 16.69 5.29 1.38
CA LYS A 139 17.34 5.13 2.68
C LYS A 139 16.35 4.65 3.74
N THR A 140 15.16 5.23 3.77
CA THR A 140 14.07 4.84 4.67
C THR A 140 13.66 3.38 4.46
N ILE A 141 13.48 2.96 3.21
CA ILE A 141 13.15 1.57 2.91
C ILE A 141 14.29 0.62 3.31
N LYS A 142 15.55 0.98 3.02
CA LYS A 142 16.71 0.21 3.47
C LYS A 142 16.76 0.07 4.99
N GLN A 143 16.39 1.11 5.74
CA GLN A 143 16.29 1.02 7.20
C GLN A 143 15.16 0.11 7.64
N LEU A 144 13.99 0.15 6.99
CA LEU A 144 12.91 -0.79 7.27
C LEU A 144 13.33 -2.24 7.02
N ILE A 145 14.04 -2.51 5.92
CA ILE A 145 14.61 -3.83 5.61
C ILE A 145 15.64 -4.22 6.68
N ALA A 146 16.60 -3.35 6.98
CA ALA A 146 17.73 -3.66 7.87
C ALA A 146 17.32 -3.82 9.35
N ARG A 147 16.26 -3.15 9.81
CA ARG A 147 15.73 -3.32 11.18
C ARG A 147 15.22 -4.74 11.43
N LYS A 148 15.02 -5.54 10.38
CA LYS A 148 14.39 -6.84 10.47
C LYS A 148 15.42 -7.93 10.22
N SER A 149 15.74 -8.70 11.26
CA SER A 149 16.47 -9.96 11.16
C SER A 149 15.58 -11.08 10.59
N GLN A 150 14.85 -10.77 9.52
CA GLN A 150 13.87 -11.66 8.89
C GLN A 150 14.31 -11.95 7.46
N PRO A 151 13.99 -13.14 6.92
CA PRO A 151 14.31 -13.48 5.53
C PRO A 151 13.40 -12.77 4.51
N TYR A 152 12.47 -11.91 4.96
CA TYR A 152 11.49 -11.25 4.09
C TYR A 152 11.73 -9.76 3.98
N THR A 153 11.50 -9.23 2.79
CA THR A 153 11.34 -7.79 2.59
C THR A 153 10.06 -7.33 3.28
N PRO A 154 10.08 -6.25 4.09
CA PRO A 154 8.88 -5.71 4.69
C PRO A 154 7.82 -5.39 3.62
N ARG A 155 6.55 -5.49 4.00
CA ARG A 155 5.44 -5.08 3.13
C ARG A 155 5.45 -3.58 3.00
N VAL A 156 5.88 -3.08 1.84
CA VAL A 156 6.02 -1.65 1.58
C VAL A 156 5.31 -1.29 0.28
N ILE A 157 4.58 -0.18 0.31
CA ILE A 157 4.18 0.58 -0.87
C ILE A 157 4.70 2.00 -0.71
N VAL A 158 5.27 2.54 -1.77
CA VAL A 158 5.78 3.91 -1.83
C VAL A 158 4.79 4.76 -2.62
N PHE A 159 4.49 5.96 -2.12
CA PHE A 159 3.63 6.94 -2.77
C PHE A 159 4.38 8.27 -2.90
N LEU A 160 4.44 8.82 -4.12
CA LEU A 160 5.22 10.02 -4.42
C LEU A 160 4.49 10.97 -5.36
N ASP A 161 4.82 12.25 -5.23
CA ASP A 161 4.58 13.26 -6.24
C ASP A 161 5.36 12.96 -7.52
N SER A 162 4.87 13.47 -8.65
CA SER A 162 5.53 13.25 -9.93
C SER A 162 6.64 14.26 -10.21
N ASP A 163 6.55 15.45 -9.62
CA ASP A 163 7.38 16.63 -9.90
C ASP A 163 7.40 17.03 -11.39
N LYS A 164 6.44 16.53 -12.18
CA LYS A 164 6.36 16.84 -13.61
C LYS A 164 5.93 18.28 -13.79
N ARG A 165 6.60 18.96 -14.71
CA ARG A 165 6.36 20.35 -15.11
C ARG A 165 5.47 20.46 -16.33
N PHE A 166 5.30 19.37 -17.09
CA PHE A 166 4.43 19.31 -18.25
C PHE A 166 4.04 17.86 -18.58
N PRO A 167 2.92 17.65 -19.32
CA PRO A 167 2.50 16.34 -19.77
C PRO A 167 3.57 15.64 -20.60
N GLY A 168 3.85 14.37 -20.29
CA GLY A 168 4.83 13.58 -21.03
C GLY A 168 6.28 13.86 -20.68
N GLN A 169 6.56 14.71 -19.69
CA GLN A 169 7.92 14.84 -19.14
C GLN A 169 8.41 13.47 -18.66
N GLU A 170 9.65 13.15 -19.03
CA GLU A 170 10.35 11.98 -18.52
C GLU A 170 10.58 12.09 -17.01
N ASP A 171 10.60 10.95 -16.34
CA ASP A 171 10.90 10.87 -14.92
C ASP A 171 12.34 11.38 -14.68
N ASP A 172 12.53 12.15 -13.60
CA ASP A 172 13.88 12.59 -13.23
C ASP A 172 14.75 11.41 -12.78
N TYR A 173 16.07 11.62 -12.70
CA TYR A 173 17.03 10.59 -12.30
C TYR A 173 16.70 9.96 -10.93
N GLN A 174 16.17 10.75 -10.00
CA GLN A 174 15.87 10.30 -8.66
C GLN A 174 14.65 9.37 -8.64
N LEU A 175 13.59 9.72 -9.38
CA LEU A 175 12.40 8.90 -9.55
C LEU A 175 12.71 7.61 -10.30
N ILE A 176 13.58 7.66 -11.32
CA ILE A 176 14.08 6.47 -12.01
C ILE A 176 14.79 5.54 -11.01
N ASN A 177 15.70 6.07 -10.19
CA ASN A 177 16.42 5.29 -9.19
C ASN A 177 15.47 4.67 -8.13
N ILE A 178 14.47 5.43 -7.66
CA ILE A 178 13.45 4.89 -6.74
C ILE A 178 12.65 3.76 -7.41
N ARG A 179 12.28 3.93 -8.68
CA ARG A 179 11.54 2.92 -9.44
C ARG A 179 12.34 1.63 -9.62
N GLU A 180 13.59 1.74 -10.05
CA GLU A 180 14.50 0.59 -10.18
C GLU A 180 14.69 -0.12 -8.85
N PHE A 181 14.90 0.64 -7.77
CA PHE A 181 15.00 0.09 -6.42
C PHE A 181 13.71 -0.63 -6.00
N CYS A 182 12.54 -0.05 -6.25
CA CYS A 182 11.27 -0.69 -5.91
C CYS A 182 11.07 -1.99 -6.70
N VAL A 183 11.40 -2.01 -8.00
CA VAL A 183 11.34 -3.23 -8.83
C VAL A 183 12.28 -4.30 -8.30
N GLN A 184 13.53 -3.95 -7.97
CA GLN A 184 14.54 -4.87 -7.45
C GLN A 184 14.07 -5.59 -6.17
N PHE A 185 13.35 -4.88 -5.30
CA PHE A 185 12.89 -5.40 -4.01
C PHE A 185 11.42 -5.85 -4.00
N GLY A 186 10.74 -5.87 -5.16
CA GLY A 186 9.33 -6.26 -5.25
C GLY A 186 8.37 -5.32 -4.49
N ILE A 187 8.74 -4.05 -4.36
CA ILE A 187 8.00 -3.02 -3.63
C ILE A 187 7.04 -2.31 -4.59
N GLY A 188 5.80 -2.10 -4.13
CA GLY A 188 4.82 -1.32 -4.91
C GLY A 188 5.22 0.16 -4.93
N LEU A 189 5.16 0.79 -6.11
CA LEU A 189 5.39 2.22 -6.27
C LEU A 189 4.20 2.85 -6.99
N HIS A 190 3.57 3.84 -6.36
CA HIS A 190 2.60 4.71 -6.99
C HIS A 190 3.19 6.12 -7.09
N VAL A 191 3.28 6.62 -8.33
CA VAL A 191 3.64 8.00 -8.60
C VAL A 191 2.36 8.69 -9.06
N LEU A 192 2.07 9.86 -8.50
CA LEU A 192 0.94 10.65 -8.94
C LEU A 192 1.06 11.01 -10.43
N TYR A 193 -0.08 11.29 -11.05
CA TYR A 193 -0.12 11.74 -12.42
C TYR A 193 0.17 13.24 -12.53
N LYS A 194 -0.51 14.04 -11.69
CA LYS A 194 -0.27 15.49 -11.59
C LYS A 194 1.03 15.76 -10.83
N ARG A 195 1.50 17.00 -10.86
CA ARG A 195 2.77 17.40 -10.25
C ARG A 195 2.86 17.02 -8.78
N GLU A 196 2.01 17.62 -7.95
CA GLU A 196 1.95 17.47 -6.49
C GLU A 196 0.50 17.18 -6.04
N ILE A 197 0.31 16.81 -4.77
CA ILE A 197 -1.02 16.54 -4.20
C ILE A 197 -1.96 17.76 -4.31
N GLU A 198 -1.43 18.98 -4.24
CA GLU A 198 -2.19 20.22 -4.29
C GLU A 198 -2.92 20.38 -5.63
N ASN A 199 -2.35 19.87 -6.72
CA ASN A 199 -2.95 19.90 -8.06
C ASN A 199 -4.20 19.00 -8.17
N TYR A 200 -4.43 18.10 -7.21
CA TYR A 200 -5.65 17.29 -7.11
C TYR A 200 -6.77 17.98 -6.34
N LEU A 201 -6.47 19.07 -5.63
CA LEU A 201 -7.45 19.73 -4.78
C LEU A 201 -8.37 20.65 -5.60
N PRO A 202 -9.68 20.69 -5.30
CA PRO A 202 -10.58 21.64 -5.93
C PRO A 202 -10.19 23.09 -5.62
N ASP A 203 -10.39 24.01 -6.57
CA ASP A 203 -10.12 25.45 -6.41
C ASP A 203 -10.73 26.04 -5.13
N VAL A 204 -11.93 25.62 -4.75
CA VAL A 204 -12.62 26.10 -3.53
C VAL A 204 -11.85 25.70 -2.26
N VAL A 205 -11.21 24.54 -2.24
CA VAL A 205 -10.39 24.09 -1.10
C VAL A 205 -9.10 24.89 -1.06
N LEU A 206 -8.43 25.05 -2.21
CA LEU A 206 -7.19 25.81 -2.33
C LEU A 206 -7.36 27.26 -1.84
N ARG A 207 -8.43 27.94 -2.27
CA ARG A 207 -8.76 29.31 -1.85
C ARG A 207 -9.05 29.44 -0.35
N ASN A 208 -9.68 28.43 0.25
CA ASN A 208 -10.12 28.50 1.65
C ASN A 208 -9.05 28.07 2.65
N CYS A 209 -8.12 27.20 2.25
CA CYS A 209 -7.28 26.47 3.20
C CYS A 209 -5.77 26.69 3.02
N LEU A 210 -5.27 26.89 1.80
CA LEU A 210 -3.85 26.63 1.54
C LEU A 210 -2.97 27.87 1.41
N LEU A 211 -3.47 29.01 0.92
CA LEU A 211 -2.56 30.07 0.45
C LEU A 211 -3.07 31.51 0.68
N LYS A 212 -3.42 31.87 1.93
CA LYS A 212 -3.64 33.30 2.26
C LYS A 212 -2.41 34.19 2.03
N GLU A 213 -1.22 33.59 1.97
CA GLU A 213 0.04 34.30 1.74
C GLU A 213 0.45 34.34 0.25
N HIS A 214 -0.25 33.63 -0.64
CA HIS A 214 0.05 33.55 -2.08
C HIS A 214 -1.21 33.77 -2.94
N ASP A 215 -2.02 34.77 -2.61
CA ASP A 215 -3.26 35.11 -3.33
C ASP A 215 -3.04 35.32 -4.83
N GLU A 216 -1.89 35.88 -5.23
CA GLU A 216 -1.57 36.11 -6.66
C GLU A 216 -1.38 34.79 -7.43
N ILE A 217 -0.59 33.85 -6.88
CA ILE A 217 -0.34 32.52 -7.47
C ILE A 217 -1.65 31.73 -7.56
N LEU A 218 -2.47 31.77 -6.49
CA LEU A 218 -3.79 31.12 -6.49
C LEU A 218 -4.73 31.70 -7.54
N ASN A 219 -4.76 33.02 -7.68
CA ASN A 219 -5.64 33.68 -8.64
C ASN A 219 -5.25 33.31 -10.07
N GLU A 220 -3.94 33.31 -10.37
CA GLU A 220 -3.44 32.86 -11.67
C GLU A 220 -3.79 31.39 -11.91
N PHE A 221 -3.48 30.50 -10.96
CA PHE A 221 -3.80 29.08 -11.03
C PHE A 221 -5.28 28.84 -11.32
N CYS A 222 -6.19 29.51 -10.61
CA CYS A 222 -7.63 29.32 -10.79
C CYS A 222 -8.13 29.72 -12.19
N THR A 223 -7.41 30.59 -12.90
CA THR A 223 -7.74 30.99 -14.28
C THR A 223 -7.17 30.06 -15.35
N MET A 224 -6.29 29.14 -14.98
CA MET A 224 -5.66 28.21 -15.90
C MET A 224 -6.62 27.14 -16.40
N SER A 225 -6.32 26.61 -17.59
CA SER A 225 -6.97 25.40 -18.09
C SER A 225 -6.64 24.18 -17.21
N PRO A 226 -7.48 23.12 -17.21
CA PRO A 226 -7.22 21.91 -16.45
C PRO A 226 -5.82 21.31 -16.70
N ASP A 227 -5.38 21.24 -17.95
CA ASP A 227 -4.08 20.66 -18.31
C ASP A 227 -2.90 21.46 -17.75
N GLN A 228 -3.03 22.79 -17.69
CA GLN A 228 -2.02 23.66 -17.08
C GLN A 228 -1.99 23.48 -15.55
N LYS A 229 -3.17 23.39 -14.92
CA LYS A 229 -3.28 23.16 -13.48
C LYS A 229 -2.63 21.87 -13.03
N ASP A 230 -2.68 20.82 -13.84
CA ASP A 230 -2.14 19.51 -13.50
C ASP A 230 -0.62 19.51 -13.28
N PHE A 231 0.12 20.47 -13.85
CA PHE A 231 1.58 20.52 -13.75
C PHE A 231 2.14 21.85 -13.23
N TYR A 232 1.26 22.72 -12.72
CA TYR A 232 1.63 24.01 -12.14
C TYR A 232 2.21 23.85 -10.72
N ASP A 233 3.27 24.60 -10.44
CA ASP A 233 3.90 24.66 -9.12
C ASP A 233 3.13 25.65 -8.23
N LEU A 234 2.36 25.14 -7.26
CA LEU A 234 1.52 25.98 -6.40
C LEU A 234 2.31 26.73 -5.33
N GLU A 235 3.56 26.35 -5.07
CA GLU A 235 4.45 27.05 -4.13
C GLU A 235 5.25 28.17 -4.82
N LYS A 236 5.74 27.93 -6.03
CA LYS A 236 6.72 28.80 -6.72
C LYS A 236 6.18 29.48 -7.97
N GLY A 237 5.01 29.05 -8.47
CA GLY A 237 4.45 29.52 -9.74
C GLY A 237 5.37 29.22 -10.93
N PHE A 238 5.34 30.07 -11.96
CA PHE A 238 6.21 29.92 -13.13
C PHE A 238 7.68 30.29 -12.88
N ASN A 239 8.03 30.81 -11.70
CA ASN A 239 9.36 31.34 -11.40
C ASN A 239 10.33 30.23 -10.97
N ASN A 240 10.66 29.32 -11.90
CA ASN A 240 11.91 28.56 -11.82
C ASN A 240 13.07 29.40 -12.40
N LYS A 241 13.36 30.55 -11.79
CA LYS A 241 14.62 31.28 -12.04
C LYS A 241 15.72 30.77 -11.12
#